data_AF-A0A9E4GGN5-F1
#
_entry.id   AF-A0A9E4GGN5-F1
#
_cell.length_a   1.000
_cell.length_b   1.000
_cell.length_c   1.000
_cell.angle_alpha   90.00
_cell.angle_beta   90.00
_cell.angle_gamma   90.00
#
_symmetry.space_group_name_H-M   'P 1'
#
loop_
_entity.id
_entity.type
_entity.pdbx_description
1 polymer ?
#
loop_
_entity_poly.entity_id
_entity_poly.type
_entity_poly.pdbx_seq_one_letter_code
_entity_poly.pdbx_strand_id
1 'polypeptide(L)'
;MMSKDCEKIALPPAMRINLILNGDILVGGFATLGPSYRLTKDGQEQFYGVTTIGRRGDSQNVIAHEMGHTFGLLHSSGPYGQDDPIYSPTTYDSGWDVMSGGLSRFPISRYGYVGVHTIAYHKDFLGWIPPDRKYVAPRNSTRTITLERLAQPGSDGYLMAQIPIGNSPTDFYTVEARLFAGYDEEIPDEAIVIHKVDTTREDRLAQVVDVDNNGDPNDEGAMWTVGETFTDLANGLRVSVDAEHATGFQVTIAYTVCAEALSSTRQLLRGGAGNASVAVVAPSECRWGATSNSPWITVIAGSGSGNGRVRYAVAANPSLNARTGTLTIAGRILTVIQAGINDNLFEDDMESGTEGWWPSSCTLPERDDCSLNPYPWALTTASSQSGSHAWTDSPGGNYHNNVLADLFSPRIDLTEVESATLVFWHRYEWGSGDRGLVRIRGKNREVGTCTVSILRGSRFVLT
;
A
#
# COMPACT_ATOMS: atom_id res chain seq x y z
N MET A 1 57.42 -30.15 -37.16
CA MET A 1 58.48 -29.34 -36.52
C MET A 1 58.24 -27.88 -36.89
N MET A 2 57.61 -27.11 -35.99
CA MET A 2 57.58 -25.63 -35.97
C MET A 2 57.16 -25.22 -34.55
N SER A 3 58.12 -24.60 -33.84
CA SER A 3 58.15 -23.86 -32.55
C SER A 3 56.92 -23.96 -31.62
N LYS A 4 57.00 -24.50 -30.39
CA LYS A 4 57.67 -23.93 -29.19
C LYS A 4 57.69 -22.40 -29.17
N ASP A 5 56.58 -21.82 -28.75
CA ASP A 5 56.50 -20.76 -27.73
C ASP A 5 55.02 -20.62 -27.32
N CYS A 6 54.50 -21.55 -26.51
CA CYS A 6 53.28 -21.27 -25.76
C CYS A 6 53.69 -20.44 -24.54
N GLU A 7 53.63 -19.11 -24.68
CA GLU A 7 53.50 -18.25 -23.52
C GLU A 7 52.35 -18.80 -22.67
N LYS A 8 52.60 -19.05 -21.37
CA LYS A 8 51.52 -19.35 -20.43
C LYS A 8 50.71 -18.07 -20.28
N ILE A 9 49.71 -17.89 -21.13
CA ILE A 9 48.69 -16.88 -20.90
C ILE A 9 47.92 -17.34 -19.67
N ALA A 10 48.17 -16.70 -18.53
CA ALA A 10 47.33 -16.84 -17.35
C ALA A 10 45.98 -16.21 -17.70
N LEU A 11 45.03 -17.04 -18.11
CA LEU A 11 43.68 -16.59 -18.36
C LEU A 11 43.02 -16.22 -17.02
N PRO A 12 42.26 -15.11 -16.94
CA PRO A 12 41.55 -14.74 -15.73
C PRO A 12 40.63 -15.88 -15.24
N PRO A 13 40.31 -15.98 -13.94
CA PRO A 13 39.52 -17.07 -13.37
C PRO A 13 38.14 -17.31 -14.00
N ALA A 14 37.61 -16.34 -14.73
CA ALA A 14 36.27 -16.36 -15.30
C ALA A 14 36.21 -16.66 -16.81
N MET A 15 37.33 -16.92 -17.49
CA MET A 15 37.30 -17.15 -18.94
C MET A 15 36.90 -18.60 -19.26
N ARG A 16 35.70 -18.80 -19.82
CA ARG A 16 35.24 -20.09 -20.35
C ARG A 16 35.80 -20.26 -21.77
N ILE A 17 36.64 -21.28 -21.99
CA ILE A 17 37.15 -21.63 -23.32
C ILE A 17 36.13 -22.55 -23.99
N ASN A 18 35.60 -22.15 -25.16
CA ASN A 18 34.84 -23.06 -26.02
C ASN A 18 35.80 -23.69 -27.04
N LEU A 19 35.87 -25.02 -27.05
CA LEU A 19 36.61 -25.79 -28.05
C LEU A 19 35.62 -26.33 -29.10
N ILE A 20 35.70 -25.80 -30.32
CA ILE A 20 34.91 -26.28 -31.45
C ILE A 20 35.74 -27.31 -32.21
N LEU A 21 35.33 -28.57 -32.16
CA LEU A 21 35.97 -29.67 -32.89
C LEU A 21 35.10 -30.06 -34.08
N ASN A 22 35.63 -29.90 -35.29
CA ASN A 22 34.95 -30.33 -36.52
C ASN A 22 35.47 -31.73 -36.90
N GLY A 23 34.60 -32.75 -36.87
CA GLY A 23 34.97 -34.13 -37.22
C GLY A 23 33.76 -35.04 -37.45
N ASP A 24 33.92 -36.06 -38.31
CA ASP A 24 32.92 -37.13 -38.53
C ASP A 24 32.87 -38.06 -37.30
N ILE A 25 32.19 -37.62 -36.23
CA ILE A 25 31.90 -38.46 -35.05
C ILE A 25 30.57 -39.17 -35.31
N LEU A 26 30.63 -40.34 -35.92
CA LEU A 26 29.47 -41.19 -36.21
C LEU A 26 29.08 -42.00 -34.96
N VAL A 27 27.91 -41.71 -34.36
CA VAL A 27 26.76 -42.64 -34.21
C VAL A 27 25.52 -41.79 -33.87
N GLY A 28 24.55 -41.69 -34.79
CA GLY A 28 23.16 -41.30 -34.44
C GLY A 28 22.78 -39.80 -34.47
N GLY A 29 22.71 -39.20 -35.66
CA GLY A 29 21.53 -38.44 -36.10
C GLY A 29 21.20 -37.05 -35.54
N PHE A 30 21.64 -36.63 -34.36
CA PHE A 30 21.41 -35.28 -33.83
C PHE A 30 22.69 -34.76 -33.18
N ALA A 31 22.98 -33.47 -33.36
CA ALA A 31 24.02 -32.80 -32.57
C ALA A 31 23.48 -32.80 -31.14
N THR A 32 23.98 -33.68 -30.29
CA THR A 32 23.51 -33.71 -28.91
C THR A 32 24.67 -33.89 -27.96
N LEU A 33 24.60 -33.03 -26.94
CA LEU A 33 25.37 -32.96 -25.72
C LEU A 33 26.63 -32.10 -25.87
N GLY A 34 26.57 -30.93 -25.26
CA GLY A 34 27.72 -30.37 -24.57
C GLY A 34 27.82 -30.97 -23.16
N PRO A 35 28.43 -32.16 -22.96
CA PRO A 35 28.92 -32.44 -21.63
C PRO A 35 30.11 -31.48 -21.42
N SER A 36 29.98 -30.63 -20.42
CA SER A 36 31.15 -29.99 -19.83
C SER A 36 32.11 -31.10 -19.40
N TYR A 37 33.32 -31.13 -19.95
CA TYR A 37 34.33 -32.08 -19.51
C TYR A 37 35.03 -31.53 -18.26
N ARG A 38 35.04 -32.32 -17.18
CA ARG A 38 35.92 -32.08 -16.04
C ARG A 38 37.32 -32.52 -16.44
N LEU A 39 38.25 -31.57 -16.49
CA LEU A 39 39.66 -31.87 -16.70
C LEU A 39 40.43 -31.42 -15.46
N THR A 40 41.16 -32.35 -14.85
CA THR A 40 42.11 -32.03 -13.80
C THR A 40 43.44 -31.67 -14.45
N LYS A 41 43.87 -30.42 -14.29
CA LYS A 41 45.17 -29.92 -14.76
C LYS A 41 45.91 -29.28 -13.59
N ASP A 42 47.16 -29.67 -13.37
CA ASP A 42 48.01 -29.15 -12.29
C ASP A 42 47.38 -29.26 -10.88
N GLY A 43 46.57 -30.30 -10.64
CA GLY A 43 45.88 -30.52 -9.37
C GLY A 43 44.63 -29.65 -9.16
N GLN A 44 44.24 -28.84 -10.13
CA GLN A 44 43.00 -28.07 -10.15
C GLN A 44 41.99 -28.75 -11.08
N GLU A 45 40.79 -28.99 -10.57
CA GLU A 45 39.67 -29.47 -11.38
C GLU A 45 38.97 -28.28 -12.02
N GLN A 46 38.91 -28.26 -13.36
CA GLN A 46 38.26 -27.18 -14.10
C GLN A 46 37.26 -27.75 -15.11
N PHE A 47 36.13 -27.06 -15.25
CA PHE A 47 35.10 -27.39 -16.22
C PHE A 47 35.40 -26.72 -17.56
N TYR A 48 35.36 -27.50 -18.64
CA TYR A 48 35.52 -27.02 -20.00
C TYR A 48 34.23 -27.32 -20.77
N GLY A 49 33.57 -26.27 -21.26
CA GLY A 49 32.44 -26.41 -22.15
C GLY A 49 32.91 -26.88 -23.54
N VAL A 50 32.28 -27.92 -24.07
CA VAL A 50 32.60 -28.47 -25.39
C VAL A 50 31.31 -28.57 -26.19
N THR A 51 31.29 -27.99 -27.40
CA THR A 51 30.18 -28.14 -28.35
C THR A 51 30.62 -29.11 -29.43
N THR A 52 29.85 -30.18 -29.66
CA THR A 52 30.09 -31.08 -30.81
C THR A 52 28.99 -30.88 -31.84
N ILE A 53 29.38 -30.54 -33.07
CA ILE A 53 28.45 -30.21 -34.15
C ILE A 53 28.51 -31.35 -35.18
N GLY A 54 27.43 -32.11 -35.31
CA GLY A 54 27.29 -33.16 -36.32
C GLY A 54 26.92 -32.61 -37.71
N ARG A 55 26.90 -33.48 -38.72
CA ARG A 55 26.55 -33.12 -40.13
C ARG A 55 25.18 -32.44 -40.35
N ARG A 56 24.26 -32.50 -39.38
CA ARG A 56 22.93 -31.86 -39.44
C ARG A 56 22.83 -30.56 -38.63
N GLY A 57 23.90 -30.13 -37.96
CA GLY A 57 23.98 -28.89 -37.18
C GLY A 57 24.69 -27.77 -37.93
N ASP A 58 24.50 -27.67 -39.24
CA ASP A 58 25.19 -26.73 -40.13
C ASP A 58 24.55 -25.33 -40.17
N SER A 59 23.47 -25.10 -39.43
CA SER A 59 22.84 -23.78 -39.28
C SER A 59 23.35 -23.05 -38.04
N GLN A 60 23.60 -21.75 -38.19
CA GLN A 60 24.19 -20.90 -37.16
C GLN A 60 23.37 -20.87 -35.87
N ASN A 61 22.04 -20.92 -35.95
CA ASN A 61 21.15 -20.93 -34.78
C ASN A 61 21.39 -22.15 -33.88
N VAL A 62 21.52 -23.36 -34.46
CA VAL A 62 21.79 -24.59 -33.72
C VAL A 62 23.16 -24.53 -33.09
N ILE A 63 24.16 -24.05 -33.84
CA ILE A 63 25.52 -23.88 -33.33
C ILE A 63 25.52 -22.90 -32.16
N ALA A 64 24.85 -21.75 -32.29
CA ALA A 64 24.74 -20.73 -31.25
C ALA A 64 24.03 -21.26 -30.00
N HIS A 65 22.95 -22.01 -30.17
CA HIS A 65 22.21 -22.68 -29.09
C HIS A 65 23.12 -23.62 -28.29
N GLU A 66 23.76 -24.58 -28.96
CA GLU A 66 24.63 -25.56 -28.31
C GLU A 66 25.89 -24.92 -27.71
N MET A 67 26.39 -23.83 -28.31
CA MET A 67 27.45 -23.01 -27.72
C MET A 67 26.96 -22.32 -26.45
N GLY A 68 25.72 -21.85 -26.38
CA GLY A 68 25.14 -21.28 -25.16
C GLY A 68 25.23 -22.23 -23.97
N HIS A 69 24.90 -23.50 -24.14
CA HIS A 69 25.06 -24.51 -23.08
C HIS A 69 26.50 -24.67 -22.60
N THR A 70 27.50 -24.55 -23.48
CA THR A 70 28.91 -24.57 -23.05
C THR A 70 29.31 -23.36 -22.22
N PHE A 71 28.63 -22.22 -22.43
CA PHE A 71 28.78 -21.04 -21.60
C PHE A 71 27.93 -21.11 -20.32
N GLY A 72 27.22 -22.22 -20.09
CA GLY A 72 26.41 -22.48 -18.91
C GLY A 72 25.01 -21.90 -18.96
N LEU A 73 24.55 -21.49 -20.14
CA LEU A 73 23.16 -21.09 -20.34
C LEU A 73 22.28 -22.34 -20.29
N LEU A 74 21.20 -22.27 -19.52
CA LEU A 74 20.10 -23.25 -19.62
C LEU A 74 19.10 -22.77 -20.66
N HIS A 75 18.08 -23.57 -20.94
CA HIS A 75 17.04 -23.12 -21.84
C HIS A 75 16.27 -21.94 -21.23
N SER A 76 15.65 -21.16 -22.10
CA SER A 76 14.52 -20.29 -21.78
C SER A 76 13.28 -20.81 -22.52
N SER A 77 12.09 -20.31 -22.19
CA SER A 77 10.84 -20.75 -22.83
C SER A 77 9.69 -19.78 -22.59
N GLY A 78 8.49 -20.12 -23.02
CA GLY A 78 7.24 -19.64 -22.43
C GLY A 78 6.95 -20.27 -21.07
N PRO A 79 5.84 -19.90 -20.40
CA PRO A 79 5.47 -20.42 -19.08
C PRO A 79 4.91 -21.86 -19.13
N TYR A 80 4.80 -22.46 -20.31
CA TYR A 80 4.10 -23.71 -20.55
C TYR A 80 4.92 -24.96 -20.16
N GLY A 81 4.23 -26.04 -19.78
CA GLY A 81 4.83 -27.30 -19.33
C GLY A 81 4.78 -28.41 -20.37
N GLN A 82 5.66 -29.41 -20.26
CA GLN A 82 5.68 -30.61 -21.13
C GLN A 82 4.36 -31.42 -21.09
N ASP A 83 3.55 -31.22 -20.04
CA ASP A 83 2.27 -31.92 -19.82
C ASP A 83 1.04 -31.11 -20.31
N ASP A 84 1.23 -29.97 -21.00
CA ASP A 84 0.10 -29.28 -21.62
C ASP A 84 -0.42 -30.11 -22.81
N PRO A 85 -1.64 -30.68 -22.74
CA PRO A 85 -2.14 -31.58 -23.77
C PRO A 85 -2.53 -30.85 -25.07
N ILE A 86 -2.50 -29.51 -25.10
CA ILE A 86 -2.89 -28.70 -26.26
C ILE A 86 -1.67 -28.25 -27.08
N TYR A 87 -0.48 -28.10 -26.48
CA TYR A 87 0.67 -27.44 -27.12
C TYR A 87 1.98 -28.27 -27.06
N SER A 88 2.70 -28.30 -28.19
CA SER A 88 3.93 -29.08 -28.49
C SER A 88 5.14 -28.64 -27.63
N PRO A 89 6.27 -29.39 -27.53
CA PRO A 89 7.17 -29.37 -26.38
C PRO A 89 7.75 -27.98 -26.06
N THR A 90 7.45 -27.55 -24.83
CA THR A 90 7.51 -26.20 -24.27
C THR A 90 8.91 -25.68 -23.89
N THR A 91 9.97 -26.19 -24.52
CA THR A 91 11.34 -25.69 -24.29
C THR A 91 11.78 -24.78 -25.44
N TYR A 92 11.30 -25.05 -26.66
CA TYR A 92 11.68 -24.35 -27.88
C TYR A 92 10.48 -23.61 -28.47
N ASP A 93 9.75 -22.91 -27.62
CA ASP A 93 8.51 -22.21 -27.91
C ASP A 93 8.67 -20.69 -28.03
N SER A 94 9.74 -20.11 -27.48
CA SER A 94 9.99 -18.67 -27.52
C SER A 94 10.92 -18.27 -28.66
N GLY A 95 10.41 -17.43 -29.55
CA GLY A 95 11.11 -16.74 -30.64
C GLY A 95 12.02 -15.61 -30.18
N TRP A 96 12.03 -15.28 -28.89
CA TRP A 96 12.84 -14.19 -28.31
C TRP A 96 14.26 -14.61 -27.93
N ASP A 97 14.57 -15.90 -27.90
CA ASP A 97 15.86 -16.41 -27.43
C ASP A 97 16.38 -17.54 -28.31
N VAL A 98 17.66 -17.45 -28.70
CA VAL A 98 18.36 -18.57 -29.31
C VAL A 98 18.48 -19.78 -28.38
N MET A 99 18.41 -19.59 -27.06
CA MET A 99 18.32 -20.70 -26.08
C MET A 99 16.91 -21.29 -25.95
N SER A 100 15.99 -20.89 -26.82
CA SER A 100 14.65 -21.44 -26.99
C SER A 100 14.40 -21.66 -28.49
N GLY A 101 13.24 -21.25 -29.01
CA GLY A 101 12.84 -21.36 -30.41
C GLY A 101 13.32 -20.24 -31.32
N GLY A 102 14.14 -19.28 -30.88
CA GLY A 102 14.53 -18.05 -31.60
C GLY A 102 15.37 -18.24 -32.87
N LEU A 103 14.79 -18.88 -33.89
CA LEU A 103 15.36 -19.11 -35.21
C LEU A 103 14.75 -18.13 -36.23
N SER A 104 15.57 -17.67 -37.16
CA SER A 104 15.12 -17.07 -38.41
C SER A 104 14.18 -18.01 -39.19
N ARG A 105 13.21 -17.42 -39.89
CA ARG A 105 12.26 -18.02 -40.84
C ARG A 105 12.93 -18.38 -42.17
N PHE A 106 14.02 -17.70 -42.55
CA PHE A 106 14.66 -17.88 -43.85
C PHE A 106 16.17 -18.18 -43.75
N PRO A 107 16.65 -19.30 -44.31
CA PRO A 107 18.06 -19.63 -44.24
C PRO A 107 18.89 -18.73 -45.17
N ILE A 108 20.06 -18.29 -44.70
CA ILE A 108 21.04 -17.58 -45.53
C ILE A 108 22.06 -18.56 -46.11
N SER A 109 22.47 -18.33 -47.37
CA SER A 109 23.21 -19.29 -48.20
C SER A 109 24.51 -19.83 -47.59
N ARG A 110 25.14 -19.09 -46.67
CA ARG A 110 26.40 -19.46 -46.02
C ARG A 110 26.24 -20.05 -44.63
N TYR A 111 25.21 -19.66 -43.88
CA TYR A 111 25.10 -19.91 -42.44
C TYR A 111 23.82 -20.67 -42.06
N GLY A 112 23.01 -21.08 -43.04
CA GLY A 112 21.71 -21.70 -42.77
C GLY A 112 20.80 -20.73 -42.02
N TYR A 113 20.00 -21.24 -41.09
CA TYR A 113 19.20 -20.39 -40.22
C TYR A 113 20.07 -19.65 -39.22
N VAL A 114 19.80 -18.36 -39.07
CA VAL A 114 20.49 -17.50 -38.11
C VAL A 114 19.58 -17.26 -36.92
N GLY A 115 20.11 -17.46 -35.71
CA GLY A 115 19.36 -17.24 -34.48
C GLY A 115 19.31 -15.77 -34.11
N VAL A 116 18.24 -15.38 -33.42
CA VAL A 116 18.16 -14.06 -32.76
C VAL A 116 19.18 -13.96 -31.62
N HIS A 117 19.35 -12.80 -31.02
CA HIS A 117 20.16 -12.70 -29.81
C HIS A 117 19.51 -13.43 -28.63
N THR A 118 20.34 -13.80 -27.66
CA THR A 118 19.83 -14.29 -26.38
C THR A 118 19.26 -13.17 -25.51
N ILE A 119 18.40 -13.53 -24.57
CA ILE A 119 17.70 -12.63 -23.66
C ILE A 119 18.65 -11.98 -22.64
N ALA A 120 18.20 -10.89 -22.03
CA ALA A 120 18.95 -10.08 -21.08
C ALA A 120 19.40 -10.88 -19.86
N TYR A 121 18.59 -11.81 -19.37
CA TYR A 121 18.98 -12.72 -18.30
C TYR A 121 20.26 -13.49 -18.64
N HIS A 122 20.32 -14.09 -19.83
CA HIS A 122 21.49 -14.82 -20.29
C HIS A 122 22.68 -13.89 -20.57
N LYS A 123 22.45 -12.71 -21.16
CA LYS A 123 23.53 -11.73 -21.35
C LYS A 123 24.12 -11.23 -20.02
N ASP A 124 23.29 -11.00 -19.02
CA ASP A 124 23.71 -10.62 -17.67
C ASP A 124 24.49 -11.75 -16.98
N PHE A 125 24.00 -13.00 -17.08
CA PHE A 125 24.70 -14.18 -16.58
C PHE A 125 26.12 -14.32 -17.17
N LEU A 126 26.28 -14.00 -18.45
CA LEU A 126 27.59 -14.02 -19.12
C LEU A 126 28.46 -12.79 -18.83
N GLY A 127 27.94 -11.80 -18.10
CA GLY A 127 28.62 -10.52 -17.86
C GLY A 127 28.70 -9.62 -19.10
N TRP A 128 27.84 -9.83 -20.10
CA TRP A 128 27.78 -9.04 -21.33
C TRP A 128 26.98 -7.76 -21.17
N ILE A 129 26.17 -7.65 -20.10
CA ILE A 129 25.56 -6.40 -19.68
C ILE A 129 26.48 -5.76 -18.63
N PRO A 130 27.07 -4.59 -18.91
CA PRO A 130 27.85 -3.86 -17.92
C PRO A 130 27.01 -3.57 -16.65
N PRO A 131 27.58 -3.66 -15.43
CA PRO A 131 26.82 -3.44 -14.19
C PRO A 131 26.13 -2.08 -14.11
N ASP A 132 26.70 -1.04 -14.71
CA ASP A 132 26.14 0.32 -14.79
C ASP A 132 25.01 0.44 -15.82
N ARG A 133 24.90 -0.51 -16.76
CA ARG A 133 23.80 -0.63 -17.73
C ARG A 133 22.73 -1.64 -17.31
N LYS A 134 22.76 -2.10 -16.06
CA LYS A 134 21.71 -2.91 -15.42
C LYS A 134 21.01 -2.10 -14.33
N TYR A 135 19.72 -1.88 -14.49
CA TYR A 135 18.91 -1.29 -13.44
C TYR A 135 18.38 -2.38 -12.50
N VAL A 136 18.72 -2.35 -11.21
CA VAL A 136 18.08 -3.22 -10.21
C VAL A 136 17.05 -2.40 -9.46
N ALA A 137 15.77 -2.70 -9.65
CA ALA A 137 14.67 -1.93 -9.09
C ALA A 137 14.68 -2.01 -7.55
N PRO A 138 14.87 -0.88 -6.83
CA PRO A 138 14.78 -0.87 -5.38
C PRO A 138 13.35 -1.20 -4.94
N ARG A 139 13.21 -1.98 -3.86
CA ARG A 139 11.91 -2.26 -3.26
C ARG A 139 11.20 -0.96 -2.86
N ASN A 140 9.87 -0.95 -2.92
CA ASN A 140 9.03 0.20 -2.54
C ASN A 140 9.38 1.51 -3.28
N SER A 141 9.85 1.39 -4.52
CA SER A 141 10.20 2.53 -5.36
C SER A 141 9.31 2.61 -6.59
N THR A 142 9.22 3.80 -7.15
CA THR A 142 8.72 4.03 -8.50
C THR A 142 9.80 4.79 -9.24
N ARG A 143 10.19 4.27 -10.41
CA ARG A 143 11.23 4.88 -11.22
C ARG A 143 10.96 4.67 -12.70
N THR A 144 11.08 5.78 -13.43
CA THR A 144 11.15 5.77 -14.89
C THR A 144 12.60 5.64 -15.34
N ILE A 145 12.86 4.74 -16.27
CA ILE A 145 14.16 4.49 -16.89
C ILE A 145 14.01 4.41 -18.42
N THR A 146 15.11 4.61 -19.14
CA THR A 146 15.18 4.30 -20.57
C THR A 146 15.87 2.95 -20.73
N LEU A 147 15.16 2.00 -21.35
CA LEU A 147 15.70 0.72 -21.80
C LEU A 147 16.07 0.83 -23.28
N GLU A 148 17.35 0.62 -23.57
CA GLU A 148 17.87 0.53 -24.94
C GLU A 148 17.67 -0.87 -25.50
N ARG A 149 17.54 -0.95 -26.81
CA ARG A 149 17.47 -2.20 -27.55
C ARG A 149 18.65 -3.10 -27.18
N LEU A 150 18.34 -4.36 -26.89
CA LEU A 150 19.31 -5.32 -26.40
C LEU A 150 20.34 -5.74 -27.48
N ALA A 151 19.99 -5.58 -28.76
CA ALA A 151 20.85 -5.81 -29.91
C ALA A 151 21.31 -4.49 -30.52
N GLN A 152 22.64 -4.34 -30.72
CA GLN A 152 23.26 -3.13 -31.27
C GLN A 152 22.79 -1.83 -30.57
N PRO A 153 22.97 -1.70 -29.25
CA PRO A 153 22.49 -0.53 -28.52
C PRO A 153 23.07 0.77 -29.10
N GLY A 154 22.20 1.77 -29.31
CA GLY A 154 22.58 3.04 -29.93
C GLY A 154 23.01 4.12 -28.94
N SER A 155 22.78 3.90 -27.64
CA SER A 155 23.13 4.81 -26.56
C SER A 155 23.69 4.05 -25.34
N ASP A 156 24.05 4.78 -24.29
CA ASP A 156 24.53 4.26 -23.01
C ASP A 156 23.40 3.98 -22.00
N GLY A 157 22.13 3.99 -22.42
CA GLY A 157 20.98 3.67 -21.56
C GLY A 157 20.99 2.24 -21.00
N TYR A 158 20.06 1.91 -20.10
CA TYR A 158 20.01 0.59 -19.50
C TYR A 158 19.70 -0.48 -20.56
N LEU A 159 20.36 -1.64 -20.51
CA LEU A 159 20.06 -2.77 -21.39
C LEU A 159 19.05 -3.73 -20.77
N MET A 160 18.87 -3.65 -19.46
CA MET A 160 17.89 -4.45 -18.73
C MET A 160 17.47 -3.75 -17.45
N ALA A 161 16.27 -4.09 -16.99
CA ALA A 161 15.92 -3.99 -15.58
C ALA A 161 15.78 -5.37 -14.96
N GLN A 162 16.23 -5.52 -13.72
CA GLN A 162 15.93 -6.64 -12.85
C GLN A 162 15.01 -6.15 -11.72
N ILE A 163 13.89 -6.83 -11.53
CA ILE A 163 12.86 -6.47 -10.55
C ILE A 163 12.71 -7.63 -9.54
N PRO A 164 13.37 -7.55 -8.37
CA PRO A 164 13.30 -8.59 -7.34
C PRO A 164 11.88 -8.85 -6.82
N ILE A 165 11.51 -10.12 -6.65
CA ILE A 165 10.21 -10.53 -6.11
C ILE A 165 10.38 -10.97 -4.66
N GLY A 166 9.53 -10.45 -3.78
CA GLY A 166 9.73 -10.55 -2.33
C GLY A 166 11.16 -10.14 -1.91
N ASN A 167 11.75 -10.95 -1.03
CA ASN A 167 13.16 -10.88 -0.65
C ASN A 167 14.00 -11.98 -1.33
N SER A 168 13.51 -12.55 -2.42
CA SER A 168 14.15 -13.69 -3.08
C SER A 168 15.32 -13.23 -3.95
N PRO A 169 16.53 -13.82 -3.78
CA PRO A 169 17.61 -13.59 -4.73
C PRO A 169 17.45 -14.42 -6.02
N THR A 170 16.55 -15.42 -6.01
CA THR A 170 16.37 -16.38 -7.11
C THR A 170 15.10 -16.14 -7.89
N ASP A 171 14.17 -15.31 -7.39
CA ASP A 171 12.89 -15.02 -8.02
C ASP A 171 12.76 -13.53 -8.35
N PHE A 172 12.68 -13.21 -9.64
CA PHE A 172 12.64 -11.83 -10.13
C PHE A 172 12.08 -11.76 -11.56
N TYR A 173 11.67 -10.56 -11.98
CA TYR A 173 11.46 -10.29 -13.40
C TYR A 173 12.71 -9.68 -14.03
N THR A 174 12.97 -9.99 -15.30
CA THR A 174 13.82 -9.14 -16.16
C THR A 174 12.96 -8.45 -17.20
N VAL A 175 13.28 -7.19 -17.49
CA VAL A 175 12.61 -6.37 -18.51
C VAL A 175 13.66 -5.92 -19.53
N GLU A 176 13.38 -6.12 -20.81
CA GLU A 176 14.28 -5.78 -21.91
C GLU A 176 13.52 -5.12 -23.07
N ALA A 177 14.21 -4.29 -23.83
CA ALA A 177 13.70 -3.76 -25.10
C ALA A 177 14.24 -4.60 -26.25
N ARG A 178 13.34 -5.14 -27.08
CA ARG A 178 13.67 -5.89 -28.30
C ARG A 178 13.14 -5.11 -29.50
N LEU A 179 14.05 -4.75 -30.40
CA LEU A 179 13.79 -3.98 -31.61
C LEU A 179 14.50 -4.68 -32.78
N PHE A 180 14.03 -4.46 -34.00
CA PHE A 180 14.63 -5.01 -35.21
C PHE A 180 16.03 -4.41 -35.43
N ALA A 181 17.06 -5.09 -34.96
CA ALA A 181 18.45 -4.64 -35.07
C ALA A 181 19.46 -5.79 -35.02
N GLY A 182 20.37 -5.83 -36.00
CA GLY A 182 21.41 -6.84 -36.06
C GLY A 182 20.85 -8.24 -36.26
N TYR A 183 21.06 -9.15 -35.31
CA TYR A 183 20.51 -10.51 -35.38
C TYR A 183 19.05 -10.60 -34.90
N ASP A 184 18.52 -9.55 -34.28
CA ASP A 184 17.11 -9.48 -33.86
C ASP A 184 16.19 -9.03 -35.03
N GLU A 185 16.55 -9.24 -36.29
CA GLU A 185 15.71 -8.92 -37.46
C GLU A 185 14.45 -9.80 -37.58
N GLU A 186 14.42 -10.92 -36.86
CA GLU A 186 13.33 -11.91 -36.91
C GLU A 186 12.76 -12.26 -35.53
N ILE A 187 12.90 -11.37 -34.56
CA ILE A 187 12.12 -11.43 -33.32
C ILE A 187 10.61 -11.31 -33.64
N PRO A 188 9.71 -11.75 -32.74
CA PRO A 188 8.28 -11.70 -32.99
C PRO A 188 7.75 -10.29 -33.31
N ASP A 189 8.15 -9.26 -32.56
CA ASP A 189 7.88 -7.85 -32.86
C ASP A 189 8.81 -6.89 -32.08
N GLU A 190 8.67 -5.58 -32.26
CA GLU A 190 9.35 -4.56 -31.45
C GLU A 190 8.54 -4.21 -30.20
N ALA A 191 9.05 -4.60 -29.03
CA ALA A 191 8.34 -4.40 -27.78
C ALA A 191 9.28 -4.41 -26.56
N ILE A 192 8.70 -4.05 -25.41
CA ILE A 192 9.22 -4.51 -24.13
C ILE A 192 8.84 -5.97 -23.94
N VAL A 193 9.81 -6.81 -23.59
CA VAL A 193 9.62 -8.22 -23.26
C VAL A 193 10.00 -8.44 -21.80
N ILE A 194 9.16 -9.16 -21.07
CA ILE A 194 9.35 -9.44 -19.66
C ILE A 194 9.54 -10.95 -19.48
N HIS A 195 10.56 -11.34 -18.72
CA HIS A 195 10.75 -12.73 -18.33
C HIS A 195 10.57 -12.87 -16.82
N LYS A 196 9.81 -13.87 -16.39
CA LYS A 196 9.80 -14.38 -15.01
C LYS A 196 10.99 -15.32 -14.87
N VAL A 197 11.91 -14.97 -13.98
CA VAL A 197 13.13 -15.74 -13.72
C VAL A 197 13.03 -16.42 -12.37
N ASP A 198 13.20 -17.74 -12.36
CA ASP A 198 13.38 -18.56 -11.17
C ASP A 198 14.65 -19.39 -11.32
N THR A 199 15.72 -18.96 -10.64
CA THR A 199 17.03 -19.62 -10.75
C THR A 199 17.11 -20.94 -9.97
N THR A 200 16.02 -21.39 -9.33
CA THR A 200 15.98 -22.68 -8.62
C THR A 200 15.49 -23.83 -9.49
N ARG A 201 14.97 -23.54 -10.69
CA ARG A 201 14.54 -24.56 -11.63
C ARG A 201 15.73 -25.34 -12.18
N GLU A 202 15.51 -26.61 -12.52
CA GLU A 202 16.55 -27.44 -13.14
C GLU A 202 16.84 -27.05 -14.59
N ASP A 203 15.88 -26.40 -15.26
CA ASP A 203 15.96 -25.88 -16.62
C ASP A 203 14.88 -24.80 -16.83
N ARG A 204 14.92 -24.04 -17.93
CA ARG A 204 13.92 -22.99 -18.25
C ARG A 204 13.82 -21.93 -17.15
N LEU A 205 14.98 -21.42 -16.77
CA LEU A 205 15.14 -20.47 -15.66
C LEU A 205 14.39 -19.17 -15.93
N ALA A 206 14.48 -18.67 -17.17
CA ALA A 206 13.79 -17.48 -17.63
C ALA A 206 12.64 -17.89 -18.55
N GLN A 207 11.42 -17.56 -18.15
CA GLN A 207 10.22 -17.78 -18.96
C GLN A 207 9.63 -16.45 -19.38
N VAL A 208 9.34 -16.28 -20.66
CA VAL A 208 8.59 -15.12 -21.16
C VAL A 208 7.27 -15.05 -20.39
N VAL A 209 6.92 -13.86 -19.93
CA VAL A 209 5.62 -13.61 -19.33
C VAL A 209 4.61 -13.52 -20.46
N ASP A 210 3.58 -14.35 -20.39
CA ASP A 210 2.47 -14.37 -21.33
C ASP A 210 1.17 -14.25 -20.52
N VAL A 211 0.44 -13.14 -20.71
CA VAL A 211 -0.68 -12.78 -19.83
C VAL A 211 -1.99 -13.43 -20.23
N ASP A 212 -2.17 -13.75 -21.51
CA ASP A 212 -3.42 -14.27 -22.02
C ASP A 212 -3.49 -15.80 -21.94
N ASN A 213 -2.33 -16.45 -21.70
CA ASN A 213 -2.17 -17.89 -21.50
C ASN A 213 -2.70 -18.71 -22.67
N ASN A 214 -2.55 -18.21 -23.89
CA ASN A 214 -3.08 -18.85 -25.08
C ASN A 214 -2.19 -19.97 -25.66
N GLY A 215 -1.00 -20.18 -25.10
CA GLY A 215 -0.02 -21.18 -25.53
C GLY A 215 1.09 -20.64 -26.44
N ASP A 216 1.09 -19.35 -26.80
CA ASP A 216 2.05 -18.74 -27.73
C ASP A 216 2.79 -17.56 -27.09
N PRO A 217 4.03 -17.74 -26.59
CA PRO A 217 4.80 -16.65 -25.98
C PRO A 217 5.37 -15.64 -27.00
N ASN A 218 4.87 -15.64 -28.24
CA ASN A 218 5.38 -14.85 -29.36
C ASN A 218 4.36 -13.87 -29.93
N ASP A 219 3.28 -13.60 -29.20
CA ASP A 219 2.19 -12.75 -29.66
C ASP A 219 1.91 -11.58 -28.70
N GLU A 220 0.82 -10.86 -28.97
CA GLU A 220 0.42 -9.65 -28.23
C GLU A 220 0.33 -9.90 -26.71
N GLY A 221 0.01 -11.13 -26.26
CA GLY A 221 -0.07 -11.49 -24.85
C GLY A 221 1.28 -11.49 -24.13
N ALA A 222 2.39 -11.53 -24.86
CA ALA A 222 3.76 -11.60 -24.37
C ALA A 222 4.61 -10.34 -24.64
N MET A 223 3.98 -9.29 -25.15
CA MET A 223 4.62 -8.05 -25.59
C MET A 223 3.97 -6.83 -24.95
N TRP A 224 4.77 -5.83 -24.60
CA TRP A 224 4.26 -4.55 -24.11
C TRP A 224 4.75 -3.40 -24.97
N THR A 225 3.80 -2.67 -25.53
CA THR A 225 3.98 -1.48 -26.35
C THR A 225 3.51 -0.22 -25.60
N VAL A 226 3.72 0.96 -26.20
CA VAL A 226 3.46 2.25 -25.55
C VAL A 226 2.01 2.36 -25.06
N GLY A 227 1.85 2.70 -23.78
CA GLY A 227 0.56 2.83 -23.10
C GLY A 227 0.12 1.57 -22.35
N GLU A 228 0.80 0.43 -22.57
CA GLU A 228 0.46 -0.83 -21.91
C GLU A 228 1.19 -0.98 -20.57
N THR A 229 0.65 -1.86 -19.72
CA THR A 229 1.19 -2.09 -18.37
C THR A 229 1.08 -3.54 -17.97
N PHE A 230 2.23 -4.18 -17.76
CA PHE A 230 2.31 -5.43 -17.04
C PHE A 230 2.00 -5.20 -15.56
N THR A 231 1.18 -6.09 -14.97
CA THR A 231 0.81 -6.00 -13.56
C THR A 231 0.92 -7.37 -12.89
N ASP A 232 1.70 -7.45 -11.81
CA ASP A 232 1.70 -8.55 -10.86
C ASP A 232 1.20 -8.03 -9.51
N LEU A 233 -0.12 -8.13 -9.32
CA LEU A 233 -0.79 -7.66 -8.09
C LEU A 233 -0.38 -8.45 -6.85
N ALA A 234 -0.01 -9.73 -7.00
CA ALA A 234 0.37 -10.57 -5.88
C ALA A 234 1.67 -10.06 -5.24
N ASN A 235 2.57 -9.53 -6.06
CA ASN A 235 3.84 -8.96 -5.61
C ASN A 235 3.86 -7.42 -5.57
N GLY A 236 2.71 -6.78 -5.85
CA GLY A 236 2.55 -5.34 -5.86
C GLY A 236 3.44 -4.68 -6.91
N LEU A 237 3.50 -5.22 -8.12
CA LEU A 237 4.42 -4.80 -9.18
C LEU A 237 3.68 -4.33 -10.42
N ARG A 238 4.18 -3.24 -11.02
CA ARG A 238 3.75 -2.75 -12.33
C ARG A 238 4.96 -2.36 -13.17
N VAL A 239 4.91 -2.64 -14.47
CA VAL A 239 5.85 -2.15 -15.48
C VAL A 239 5.02 -1.51 -16.58
N SER A 240 5.09 -0.19 -16.71
CA SER A 240 4.37 0.58 -17.73
C SER A 240 5.33 1.01 -18.83
N VAL A 241 4.91 0.91 -20.09
CA VAL A 241 5.68 1.41 -21.23
C VAL A 241 5.17 2.82 -21.55
N ASP A 242 5.97 3.82 -21.20
CA ASP A 242 5.53 5.22 -21.22
C ASP A 242 5.70 5.87 -22.60
N ALA A 243 6.79 5.52 -23.29
CA ALA A 243 7.11 6.07 -24.61
C ALA A 243 8.08 5.16 -25.37
N GLU A 244 8.09 5.31 -26.69
CA GLU A 244 9.05 4.70 -27.60
C GLU A 244 10.06 5.74 -28.09
N HIS A 245 11.28 5.29 -28.33
CA HIS A 245 12.40 6.05 -28.86
C HIS A 245 13.05 5.28 -30.00
N ALA A 246 13.85 5.96 -30.83
CA ALA A 246 14.47 5.36 -32.01
C ALA A 246 15.34 4.12 -31.73
N THR A 247 15.81 3.94 -30.50
CA THR A 247 16.68 2.81 -30.11
C THR A 247 16.18 2.10 -28.85
N GLY A 248 14.95 2.33 -28.40
CA GLY A 248 14.46 1.70 -27.16
C GLY A 248 13.16 2.29 -26.64
N PHE A 249 12.88 2.08 -25.35
CA PHE A 249 11.64 2.51 -24.71
C PHE A 249 11.91 3.22 -23.38
N GLN A 250 11.03 4.12 -23.02
CA GLN A 250 10.92 4.63 -21.66
C GLN A 250 9.91 3.75 -20.90
N VAL A 251 10.32 3.23 -19.75
CA VAL A 251 9.47 2.38 -18.91
C VAL A 251 9.45 2.88 -17.47
N THR A 252 8.28 2.82 -16.84
CA THR A 252 8.11 3.08 -15.42
C THR A 252 7.93 1.76 -14.69
N ILE A 253 8.88 1.47 -13.80
CA ILE A 253 8.83 0.31 -12.89
C ILE A 253 8.36 0.81 -11.53
N ALA A 254 7.25 0.25 -11.04
CA ALA A 254 6.65 0.62 -9.78
C ALA A 254 6.43 -0.60 -8.89
N TYR A 255 7.06 -0.58 -7.71
CA TYR A 255 6.52 -1.30 -6.56
C TYR A 255 5.36 -0.47 -5.99
N THR A 256 4.22 -1.12 -5.83
CA THR A 256 3.07 -0.59 -5.11
C THR A 256 3.51 -0.34 -3.68
N VAL A 257 3.74 0.93 -3.36
CA VAL A 257 3.90 1.36 -1.98
C VAL A 257 2.48 1.43 -1.42
N CYS A 258 2.14 0.53 -0.50
CA CYS A 258 0.93 0.68 0.28
C CYS A 258 1.14 1.82 1.29
N ALA A 259 1.07 3.05 0.77
CA ALA A 259 1.01 4.28 1.54
C ALA A 259 -0.40 4.42 2.11
N GLU A 260 -0.73 3.53 3.03
CA GLU A 260 -2.05 3.47 3.65
C GLU A 260 -2.18 4.65 4.62
N ALA A 261 -3.25 5.43 4.43
CA ALA A 261 -3.61 6.53 5.30
C ALA A 261 -4.96 6.24 5.95
N LEU A 262 -5.09 6.61 7.22
CA LEU A 262 -6.39 6.64 7.89
C LEU A 262 -6.97 8.05 7.73
N SER A 263 -8.28 8.13 7.47
CA SER A 263 -9.01 9.42 7.48
C SER A 263 -8.85 10.20 8.80
N SER A 264 -8.57 9.48 9.90
CA SER A 264 -8.11 10.05 11.17
C SER A 264 -7.25 9.03 11.90
N THR A 265 -6.25 9.49 12.67
CA THR A 265 -5.45 8.67 13.60
C THR A 265 -5.94 8.79 15.04
N ARG A 266 -6.98 9.59 15.30
CA ARG A 266 -7.58 9.79 16.63
C ARG A 266 -9.10 9.83 16.56
N GLN A 267 -9.75 9.09 17.45
CA GLN A 267 -11.21 9.08 17.60
C GLN A 267 -11.61 9.37 19.05
N LEU A 268 -12.56 10.27 19.24
CA LEU A 268 -13.16 10.58 20.55
C LEU A 268 -14.58 9.99 20.60
N LEU A 269 -14.90 9.27 21.66
CA LEU A 269 -16.20 8.60 21.85
C LEU A 269 -16.75 8.88 23.24
N ARG A 270 -18.08 8.89 23.37
CA ARG A 270 -18.79 9.00 24.66
C ARG A 270 -18.57 7.74 25.51
N GLY A 271 -18.82 7.83 26.82
CA GLY A 271 -18.65 6.72 27.76
C GLY A 271 -19.58 5.51 27.54
N GLY A 272 -20.65 5.65 26.75
CA GLY A 272 -21.55 4.55 26.41
C GLY A 272 -20.93 3.50 25.47
N ALA A 273 -21.56 2.33 25.37
CA ALA A 273 -21.25 1.35 24.33
C ALA A 273 -21.72 1.86 22.97
N GLY A 274 -21.02 1.51 21.89
CA GLY A 274 -21.40 1.96 20.55
C GLY A 274 -20.53 1.42 19.43
N ASN A 275 -20.96 1.68 18.20
CA ASN A 275 -20.21 1.34 17.00
C ASN A 275 -19.54 2.59 16.43
N ALA A 276 -18.31 2.43 15.94
CA ALA A 276 -17.54 3.48 15.28
C ALA A 276 -16.85 2.93 14.03
N SER A 277 -16.30 3.84 13.22
CA SER A 277 -15.59 3.45 12.01
C SER A 277 -14.54 4.48 11.61
N VAL A 278 -13.53 4.03 10.88
CA VAL A 278 -12.51 4.89 10.25
C VAL A 278 -12.34 4.46 8.79
N ALA A 279 -12.21 5.42 7.88
CA ALA A 279 -11.90 5.12 6.49
C ALA A 279 -10.39 4.87 6.31
N VAL A 280 -10.07 3.88 5.48
CA VAL A 280 -8.73 3.57 4.98
C VAL A 280 -8.65 4.10 3.54
N VAL A 281 -7.63 4.90 3.27
CA VAL A 281 -7.30 5.38 1.92
C VAL A 281 -6.08 4.60 1.46
N ALA A 282 -6.26 3.83 0.40
CA ALA A 282 -5.21 2.98 -0.17
C ALA A 282 -5.47 2.77 -1.68
N PRO A 283 -4.42 2.58 -2.49
CA PRO A 283 -4.55 2.09 -3.87
C PRO A 283 -5.39 0.82 -3.94
N SER A 284 -6.21 0.64 -4.98
CA SER A 284 -7.21 -0.46 -5.11
C SER A 284 -6.68 -1.86 -4.80
N GLU A 285 -5.40 -2.07 -5.07
CA GLU A 285 -4.65 -3.31 -4.94
C GLU A 285 -4.05 -3.55 -3.55
N CYS A 286 -3.97 -2.53 -2.70
CA CYS A 286 -3.47 -2.66 -1.33
C CYS A 286 -4.52 -3.31 -0.43
N ARG A 287 -4.22 -4.53 0.02
CA ARG A 287 -5.02 -5.24 1.02
C ARG A 287 -4.58 -4.82 2.42
N TRP A 288 -5.54 -4.50 3.26
CA TRP A 288 -5.29 -4.09 4.64
C TRP A 288 -6.14 -4.90 5.62
N GLY A 289 -5.65 -4.98 6.85
CA GLY A 289 -6.30 -5.62 7.99
C GLY A 289 -6.29 -4.71 9.22
N ALA A 290 -7.19 -4.98 10.16
CA ALA A 290 -7.36 -4.26 11.40
C ALA A 290 -7.40 -5.22 12.58
N THR A 291 -6.59 -4.94 13.59
CA THR A 291 -6.50 -5.69 14.84
C THR A 291 -6.68 -4.74 16.01
N SER A 292 -7.51 -5.14 16.98
CA SER A 292 -7.64 -4.41 18.23
C SER A 292 -6.48 -4.72 19.16
N ASN A 293 -5.87 -3.68 19.72
CA ASN A 293 -4.87 -3.80 20.78
C ASN A 293 -5.50 -3.54 22.17
N SER A 294 -6.82 -3.40 22.26
CA SER A 294 -7.53 -3.02 23.48
C SER A 294 -8.76 -3.91 23.70
N PRO A 295 -8.89 -4.56 24.86
CA PRO A 295 -9.91 -5.60 25.08
C PRO A 295 -11.34 -5.07 25.07
N TRP A 296 -11.54 -3.76 25.25
CA TRP A 296 -12.85 -3.11 25.21
C TRP A 296 -13.23 -2.58 23.80
N ILE A 297 -12.37 -2.80 22.80
CA ILE A 297 -12.61 -2.47 21.39
C ILE A 297 -12.66 -3.79 20.60
N THR A 298 -13.73 -4.02 19.85
CA THR A 298 -13.93 -5.23 19.04
C THR A 298 -14.05 -4.86 17.57
N VAL A 299 -13.19 -5.41 16.71
CA VAL A 299 -13.27 -5.21 15.26
C VAL A 299 -14.47 -6.01 14.72
N ILE A 300 -15.43 -5.33 14.09
CA ILE A 300 -16.61 -5.96 13.47
C ILE A 300 -16.32 -6.29 12.01
N ALA A 301 -15.72 -5.35 11.27
CA ALA A 301 -15.28 -5.52 9.90
C ALA A 301 -13.89 -4.89 9.77
N GLY A 302 -12.88 -5.73 9.58
CA GLY A 302 -11.48 -5.34 9.76
C GLY A 302 -10.58 -5.49 8.54
N SER A 303 -11.07 -6.04 7.45
CA SER A 303 -10.25 -6.29 6.26
C SER A 303 -10.89 -5.70 5.00
N GLY A 304 -10.05 -5.37 4.02
CA GLY A 304 -10.49 -4.85 2.74
C GLY A 304 -9.31 -4.64 1.79
N SER A 305 -9.62 -4.13 0.59
CA SER A 305 -8.63 -3.73 -0.41
C SER A 305 -8.97 -2.35 -0.96
N GLY A 306 -7.96 -1.55 -1.28
CA GLY A 306 -8.20 -0.19 -1.75
C GLY A 306 -8.83 0.70 -0.71
N ASN A 307 -9.54 1.72 -1.19
CA ASN A 307 -10.34 2.55 -0.31
C ASN A 307 -11.44 1.73 0.36
N GLY A 308 -11.56 1.84 1.68
CA GLY A 308 -12.63 1.20 2.41
C GLY A 308 -12.74 1.67 3.85
N ARG A 309 -13.39 0.87 4.70
CA ARG A 309 -13.75 1.29 6.05
C ARG A 309 -13.61 0.14 7.03
N VAL A 310 -12.87 0.39 8.11
CA VAL A 310 -12.85 -0.48 9.29
C VAL A 310 -14.02 -0.10 10.20
N ARG A 311 -14.81 -1.08 10.62
CA ARG A 311 -15.90 -0.91 11.60
C ARG A 311 -15.55 -1.66 12.88
N TYR A 312 -15.78 -1.03 14.02
CA TYR A 312 -15.51 -1.61 15.33
C TYR A 312 -16.55 -1.19 16.36
N ALA A 313 -16.78 -2.03 17.36
CA ALA A 313 -17.57 -1.73 18.55
C ALA A 313 -16.65 -1.32 19.70
N VAL A 314 -17.16 -0.44 20.57
CA VAL A 314 -16.58 -0.15 21.88
C VAL A 314 -17.56 -0.56 22.97
N ALA A 315 -17.07 -1.25 23.99
CA ALA A 315 -17.85 -1.52 25.20
C ALA A 315 -18.08 -0.20 25.98
N ALA A 316 -19.09 -0.15 26.85
CA ALA A 316 -19.29 1.00 27.74
C ALA A 316 -18.08 1.14 28.69
N ASN A 317 -17.72 2.38 29.01
CA ASN A 317 -16.75 2.72 30.04
C ASN A 317 -17.48 2.98 31.37
N PRO A 318 -17.44 2.03 32.33
CA PRO A 318 -18.09 2.21 33.63
C PRO A 318 -17.22 2.99 34.63
N SER A 319 -16.08 3.56 34.20
CA SER A 319 -15.24 4.40 35.04
C SER A 319 -15.67 5.86 34.95
N LEU A 320 -15.44 6.62 36.02
CA LEU A 320 -15.60 8.07 36.00
C LEU A 320 -14.54 8.76 35.11
N ASN A 321 -13.40 8.10 34.90
CA ASN A 321 -12.30 8.63 34.09
C ASN A 321 -12.40 8.15 32.63
N ALA A 322 -11.95 9.01 31.71
CA ALA A 322 -11.73 8.62 30.32
C ALA A 322 -10.68 7.49 30.22
N ARG A 323 -10.82 6.64 29.21
CA ARG A 323 -9.88 5.56 28.89
C ARG A 323 -9.42 5.65 27.44
N THR A 324 -8.17 5.25 27.22
CA THR A 324 -7.54 5.27 25.90
C THR A 324 -7.20 3.84 25.46
N GLY A 325 -7.41 3.55 24.18
CA GLY A 325 -7.15 2.26 23.56
C GLY A 325 -6.75 2.46 22.11
N THR A 326 -6.26 1.41 21.46
CA THR A 326 -5.76 1.50 20.09
C THR A 326 -6.18 0.33 19.21
N LEU A 327 -6.23 0.60 17.91
CA LEU A 327 -6.35 -0.37 16.82
C LEU A 327 -5.12 -0.22 15.91
N THR A 328 -4.55 -1.34 15.47
CA THR A 328 -3.58 -1.37 14.39
C THR A 328 -4.33 -1.65 13.10
N ILE A 329 -4.33 -0.71 12.15
CA ILE A 329 -5.05 -0.78 10.88
C ILE A 329 -4.07 -0.44 9.77
N ALA A 330 -3.88 -1.36 8.82
CA ALA A 330 -3.03 -1.05 7.66
C ALA A 330 -1.60 -0.61 8.10
N GLY A 331 -1.06 -1.27 9.14
CA GLY A 331 0.19 -0.90 9.81
C GLY A 331 0.21 0.44 10.57
N ARG A 332 -0.89 1.22 10.56
CA ARG A 332 -1.05 2.49 11.27
C ARG A 332 -1.77 2.30 12.61
N ILE A 333 -1.54 3.20 13.56
CA ILE A 333 -2.23 3.20 14.85
C ILE A 333 -3.39 4.21 14.80
N LEU A 334 -4.60 3.74 15.12
CA LEU A 334 -5.74 4.58 15.49
C LEU A 334 -5.86 4.62 17.01
N THR A 335 -5.79 5.82 17.59
CA THR A 335 -6.01 6.05 19.02
C THR A 335 -7.48 6.36 19.29
N VAL A 336 -8.14 5.55 20.11
CA VAL A 336 -9.52 5.75 20.54
C VAL A 336 -9.53 6.21 21.99
N ILE A 337 -10.12 7.36 22.25
CA ILE A 337 -10.33 7.90 23.60
C ILE A 337 -11.83 7.85 23.88
N GLN A 338 -12.21 7.12 24.92
CA GLN A 338 -13.59 6.98 25.35
C GLN A 338 -13.76 7.68 26.69
N ALA A 339 -14.71 8.60 26.77
CA ALA A 339 -15.02 9.33 28.01
C ALA A 339 -15.48 8.43 29.17
N GLY A 340 -15.51 8.97 30.38
CA GLY A 340 -16.08 8.31 31.57
C GLY A 340 -17.60 8.45 31.66
N ILE A 341 -18.21 7.95 32.75
CA ILE A 341 -19.67 8.02 32.96
C ILE A 341 -20.15 9.45 33.32
N ASN A 342 -19.27 10.30 33.86
CA ASN A 342 -19.64 11.63 34.38
C ASN A 342 -19.14 12.77 33.49
N ASP A 343 -19.39 12.71 32.18
CA ASP A 343 -19.24 13.91 31.34
C ASP A 343 -20.45 14.85 31.53
N ASN A 344 -20.64 15.32 32.76
CA ASN A 344 -21.38 16.55 33.03
C ASN A 344 -20.46 17.69 32.60
N LEU A 345 -20.80 18.39 31.50
CA LEU A 345 -20.03 19.54 31.03
C LEU A 345 -20.02 20.68 32.07
N PHE A 346 -21.06 20.75 32.90
CA PHE A 346 -21.22 21.65 34.03
C PHE A 346 -22.22 21.02 35.01
N GLU A 347 -21.90 21.02 36.30
CA GLU A 347 -22.79 20.64 37.39
C GLU A 347 -22.66 21.71 38.47
N ASP A 348 -23.79 22.31 38.83
CA ASP A 348 -23.89 23.35 39.85
C ASP A 348 -25.13 23.05 40.67
N ASP A 349 -24.95 23.00 41.98
CA ASP A 349 -26.00 22.62 42.91
C ASP A 349 -26.96 23.78 43.21
N MET A 350 -26.72 24.99 42.71
CA MET A 350 -27.45 26.23 43.00
C MET A 350 -27.40 26.61 44.48
N GLU A 351 -26.50 26.03 45.26
CA GLU A 351 -26.57 26.02 46.72
C GLU A 351 -25.20 26.25 47.39
N SER A 352 -24.10 26.10 46.65
CA SER A 352 -22.71 26.20 47.13
C SER A 352 -22.13 27.63 47.25
N GLY A 353 -22.93 28.67 46.98
CA GLY A 353 -22.50 30.07 47.11
C GLY A 353 -22.24 30.76 45.76
N THR A 354 -21.61 31.94 45.76
CA THR A 354 -21.47 32.86 44.62
C THR A 354 -20.58 32.36 43.46
N GLU A 355 -20.63 31.08 43.10
CA GLU A 355 -19.97 30.50 41.91
C GLU A 355 -20.64 30.95 40.59
N GLY A 356 -21.00 32.24 40.54
CA GLY A 356 -21.34 32.95 39.32
C GLY A 356 -22.80 32.93 38.93
N TRP A 357 -23.74 32.59 39.82
CA TRP A 357 -25.15 32.96 39.60
C TRP A 357 -25.38 34.41 40.02
N TRP A 358 -25.97 35.23 39.14
CA TRP A 358 -26.25 36.63 39.44
C TRP A 358 -27.71 37.01 39.15
N PRO A 359 -28.33 37.83 40.01
CA PRO A 359 -29.66 38.36 39.75
C PRO A 359 -29.65 39.37 38.60
N SER A 360 -30.78 39.51 37.91
CA SER A 360 -30.97 40.44 36.79
C SER A 360 -30.77 41.92 37.10
N SER A 361 -30.71 42.29 38.37
CA SER A 361 -30.46 43.65 38.82
C SER A 361 -29.00 44.10 38.67
N CYS A 362 -28.07 43.20 38.28
CA CYS A 362 -26.66 43.53 38.05
C CYS A 362 -26.32 43.54 36.56
N THR A 363 -26.05 44.70 35.97
CA THR A 363 -25.56 44.78 34.58
C THR A 363 -24.07 44.48 34.48
N LEU A 364 -23.73 43.25 34.05
CA LEU A 364 -22.41 42.75 33.63
C LEU A 364 -21.25 42.92 34.64
N PRO A 365 -20.18 42.10 34.58
CA PRO A 365 -19.20 41.98 35.67
C PRO A 365 -18.22 43.16 35.82
N GLU A 366 -18.49 44.32 35.21
CA GLU A 366 -17.55 45.47 35.19
C GLU A 366 -18.05 46.72 35.94
N ARG A 367 -19.20 46.67 36.62
CA ARG A 367 -19.62 47.75 37.54
C ARG A 367 -20.29 47.22 38.81
N ASP A 368 -19.57 47.33 39.93
CA ASP A 368 -20.05 47.11 41.29
C ASP A 368 -21.00 48.24 41.75
N ASP A 369 -22.23 48.28 41.24
CA ASP A 369 -23.28 49.11 41.83
C ASP A 369 -24.58 48.32 42.01
N CYS A 370 -24.59 47.48 43.05
CA CYS A 370 -25.78 46.76 43.52
C CYS A 370 -26.62 47.58 44.53
N SER A 371 -26.39 48.90 44.64
CA SER A 371 -26.86 49.68 45.80
C SER A 371 -28.22 50.37 45.63
N LEU A 372 -28.90 50.20 44.49
CA LEU A 372 -30.16 50.90 44.19
C LEU A 372 -31.35 49.93 43.89
N ASN A 373 -32.00 49.44 44.97
CA ASN A 373 -33.44 49.04 45.04
C ASN A 373 -33.86 47.69 44.37
N PRO A 374 -35.09 47.13 44.59
CA PRO A 374 -35.52 46.30 45.70
C PRO A 374 -36.11 44.93 45.26
N TYR A 375 -35.33 43.96 44.74
CA TYR A 375 -35.88 42.63 44.37
C TYR A 375 -34.87 41.48 44.53
N PRO A 376 -35.30 40.23 44.82
CA PRO A 376 -34.97 39.65 46.12
C PRO A 376 -34.09 38.41 46.08
N TRP A 377 -33.51 38.01 44.94
CA TRP A 377 -32.69 36.81 44.88
C TRP A 377 -31.53 36.87 45.89
N ALA A 378 -31.59 36.02 46.90
CA ALA A 378 -30.54 35.85 47.90
C ALA A 378 -30.46 34.39 48.34
N LEU A 379 -29.33 34.05 48.95
CA LEU A 379 -29.16 32.76 49.60
C LEU A 379 -29.94 32.73 50.92
N THR A 380 -30.73 31.68 51.09
CA THR A 380 -31.37 31.33 52.36
C THR A 380 -30.89 29.95 52.80
N THR A 381 -30.97 29.65 54.09
CA THR A 381 -30.75 28.28 54.60
C THR A 381 -32.05 27.46 54.63
N ALA A 382 -33.19 28.10 54.37
CA ALA A 382 -34.51 27.45 54.39
C ALA A 382 -34.76 26.63 53.12
N SER A 383 -35.26 25.41 53.29
CA SER A 383 -35.67 24.52 52.18
C SER A 383 -34.57 24.15 51.18
N SER A 384 -33.30 24.17 51.58
CA SER A 384 -32.17 23.69 50.77
C SER A 384 -32.19 22.17 50.59
N GLN A 385 -31.76 21.70 49.41
CA GLN A 385 -31.62 20.28 49.11
C GLN A 385 -30.31 19.71 49.67
N SER A 386 -29.22 20.46 49.57
CA SER A 386 -27.89 20.16 50.10
C SER A 386 -27.81 20.26 51.62
N GLY A 387 -28.79 20.92 52.26
CA GLY A 387 -28.81 21.21 53.69
C GLY A 387 -27.98 22.44 54.09
N SER A 388 -27.39 23.18 53.13
CA SER A 388 -26.55 24.35 53.40
C SER A 388 -27.25 25.67 53.04
N HIS A 389 -27.48 25.94 51.75
CA HIS A 389 -28.18 27.14 51.28
C HIS A 389 -29.07 26.83 50.08
N ALA A 390 -29.96 27.74 49.71
CA ALA A 390 -30.76 27.73 48.49
C ALA A 390 -30.94 29.17 47.99
N TRP A 391 -30.82 29.38 46.68
CA TRP A 391 -31.25 30.64 46.08
C TRP A 391 -32.78 30.75 46.14
N THR A 392 -33.27 31.90 46.57
CA THR A 392 -34.70 32.22 46.56
C THR A 392 -34.89 33.66 46.11
N ASP A 393 -35.89 33.88 45.26
CA ASP A 393 -36.34 35.21 44.87
C ASP A 393 -37.14 35.91 45.97
N SER A 394 -37.24 35.34 47.18
CA SER A 394 -38.03 35.91 48.27
C SER A 394 -37.49 35.49 49.66
N PRO A 395 -36.23 35.85 50.00
CA PRO A 395 -35.50 35.39 51.18
C PRO A 395 -36.10 35.87 52.50
N GLY A 396 -36.97 36.89 52.46
CA GLY A 396 -37.68 37.45 53.61
C GLY A 396 -39.17 37.07 53.70
N GLY A 397 -39.70 36.20 52.84
CA GLY A 397 -41.12 35.84 52.82
C GLY A 397 -41.68 35.70 51.41
N ASN A 398 -42.94 36.06 51.19
CA ASN A 398 -43.54 36.00 49.85
C ASN A 398 -43.09 37.18 48.98
N TYR A 399 -42.94 36.96 47.67
CA TYR A 399 -42.74 38.02 46.69
C TYR A 399 -43.99 38.93 46.57
N HIS A 400 -43.79 40.17 46.10
CA HIS A 400 -44.88 41.12 45.86
C HIS A 400 -45.63 40.85 44.54
N ASN A 401 -46.85 41.39 44.39
CA ASN A 401 -47.60 41.28 43.14
C ASN A 401 -46.87 41.96 41.97
N ASN A 402 -46.99 41.38 40.77
CA ASN A 402 -46.41 41.88 39.51
C ASN A 402 -44.86 41.96 39.50
N VAL A 403 -44.19 41.07 40.23
CA VAL A 403 -42.73 40.99 40.26
C VAL A 403 -42.21 40.10 39.14
N LEU A 404 -41.17 40.57 38.45
CA LEU A 404 -40.35 39.79 37.53
C LEU A 404 -38.94 39.71 38.13
N ALA A 405 -38.48 38.50 38.45
CA ALA A 405 -37.17 38.26 39.02
C ALA A 405 -36.45 37.17 38.22
N ASP A 406 -35.27 37.46 37.68
CA ASP A 406 -34.45 36.47 36.97
C ASP A 406 -33.15 36.20 37.74
N LEU A 407 -32.68 34.96 37.64
CA LEU A 407 -31.37 34.51 38.09
C LEU A 407 -30.62 33.95 36.88
N PHE A 408 -29.40 34.41 36.66
CA PHE A 408 -28.57 34.04 35.52
C PHE A 408 -27.44 33.12 35.93
N SER A 409 -27.18 32.08 35.14
CA SER A 409 -26.02 31.21 35.29
C SER A 409 -24.75 31.90 34.79
N PRO A 410 -23.56 31.40 35.18
CA PRO A 410 -22.32 31.65 34.46
C PRO A 410 -22.47 31.43 32.94
N ARG A 411 -21.59 32.07 32.17
CA ARG A 411 -21.49 31.78 30.73
C ARG A 411 -20.92 30.38 30.56
N ILE A 412 -21.68 29.51 29.90
CA ILE A 412 -21.27 28.15 29.54
C ILE A 412 -20.85 28.16 28.06
N ASP A 413 -19.61 27.73 27.77
CA ASP A 413 -19.11 27.58 26.42
C ASP A 413 -19.57 26.23 25.83
N LEU A 414 -20.41 26.31 24.79
CA LEU A 414 -20.96 25.14 24.07
C LEU A 414 -20.42 25.05 22.63
N THR A 415 -19.35 25.77 22.30
CA THR A 415 -18.87 25.91 20.91
C THR A 415 -18.47 24.59 20.23
N GLU A 416 -18.02 23.60 21.00
CA GLU A 416 -17.67 22.25 20.50
C GLU A 416 -18.70 21.17 20.90
N VAL A 417 -19.89 21.57 21.36
CA VAL A 417 -20.90 20.65 21.90
C VAL A 417 -22.01 20.42 20.90
N GLU A 418 -22.12 19.19 20.38
CA GLU A 418 -23.16 18.81 19.40
C GLU A 418 -24.54 18.62 20.03
N SER A 419 -24.61 18.28 21.33
CA SER A 419 -25.85 18.12 22.10
C SER A 419 -25.59 18.32 23.59
N ALA A 420 -26.39 19.15 24.27
CA ALA A 420 -26.27 19.41 25.69
C ALA A 420 -27.62 19.18 26.39
N THR A 421 -27.61 18.58 27.58
CA THR A 421 -28.83 18.41 28.39
C THR A 421 -28.66 19.21 29.68
N LEU A 422 -29.59 20.14 29.94
CA LEU A 422 -29.64 20.88 31.20
C LEU A 422 -30.46 20.11 32.23
N VAL A 423 -29.87 19.86 33.39
CA VAL A 423 -30.54 19.25 34.54
C VAL A 423 -30.30 20.15 35.75
N PHE A 424 -31.38 20.58 36.41
CA PHE A 424 -31.29 21.37 37.64
C PHE A 424 -32.39 21.00 38.62
N TRP A 425 -32.16 21.33 39.88
CA TRP A 425 -33.15 21.23 40.96
C TRP A 425 -33.49 22.62 41.45
N HIS A 426 -34.78 22.92 41.52
CA HIS A 426 -35.25 24.14 42.16
C HIS A 426 -36.65 23.93 42.70
N ARG A 427 -36.92 24.48 43.88
CA ARG A 427 -38.24 24.44 44.48
C ARG A 427 -38.97 25.75 44.21
N TYR A 428 -40.16 25.65 43.64
CA TYR A 428 -41.01 26.80 43.40
C TYR A 428 -42.30 26.74 44.23
N GLU A 429 -42.75 27.88 44.71
CA GLU A 429 -44.04 28.07 45.34
C GLU A 429 -44.70 29.31 44.73
N TRP A 430 -45.85 29.12 44.09
CA TRP A 430 -46.49 30.13 43.25
C TRP A 430 -47.87 30.52 43.79
N GLY A 431 -48.22 31.79 43.69
CA GLY A 431 -49.58 32.30 43.80
C GLY A 431 -50.44 31.90 42.60
N SER A 432 -51.77 32.05 42.73
CA SER A 432 -52.69 31.75 41.64
C SER A 432 -52.46 32.71 40.47
N GLY A 433 -52.12 32.16 39.30
CA GLY A 433 -51.84 32.94 38.07
C GLY A 433 -50.36 33.20 37.79
N ASP A 434 -49.46 32.82 38.70
CA ASP A 434 -48.01 33.00 38.53
C ASP A 434 -47.38 31.87 37.72
N ARG A 435 -46.20 32.13 37.13
CA ARG A 435 -45.46 31.15 36.31
C ARG A 435 -43.94 31.39 36.36
N GLY A 436 -43.18 30.31 36.28
CA GLY A 436 -41.73 30.33 36.06
C GLY A 436 -41.35 29.98 34.62
N LEU A 437 -40.22 30.51 34.15
CA LEU A 437 -39.67 30.21 32.84
C LEU A 437 -38.18 29.86 32.97
N VAL A 438 -37.75 28.82 32.28
CA VAL A 438 -36.33 28.54 32.05
C VAL A 438 -36.01 28.90 30.61
N ARG A 439 -35.03 29.79 30.43
CA ARG A 439 -34.64 30.32 29.12
C ARG A 439 -33.18 30.02 28.84
N ILE A 440 -32.90 29.52 27.64
CA ILE A 440 -31.53 29.37 27.14
C ILE A 440 -31.26 30.53 26.18
N ARG A 441 -30.29 31.37 26.53
CA ARG A 441 -29.88 32.52 25.71
C ARG A 441 -28.46 32.32 25.18
N GLY A 442 -28.31 32.46 23.86
CA GLY A 442 -27.01 32.62 23.23
C GLY A 442 -26.60 34.10 23.22
N LYS A 443 -25.35 34.38 22.81
CA LYS A 443 -24.74 35.72 22.84
C LYS A 443 -25.61 36.83 22.24
N ASN A 444 -26.42 36.53 21.21
CA ASN A 444 -27.23 37.52 20.47
C ASN A 444 -28.70 37.10 20.20
N ARG A 445 -29.20 35.98 20.74
CA ARG A 445 -30.59 35.52 20.56
C ARG A 445 -31.04 34.55 21.65
N GLU A 446 -32.34 34.50 21.93
CA GLU A 446 -32.94 33.40 22.69
C GLU A 446 -32.92 32.14 21.80
N VAL A 447 -32.39 31.04 22.32
CA VAL A 447 -32.16 29.79 21.57
C VAL A 447 -33.19 28.73 21.92
N GLY A 448 -33.85 28.85 23.08
CA GLY A 448 -34.98 28.03 23.47
C GLY A 448 -35.65 28.51 24.76
N THR A 449 -36.96 28.26 24.89
CA THR A 449 -37.76 28.59 26.07
C THR A 449 -38.54 27.36 26.51
N CYS A 450 -38.47 27.00 27.79
CA CYS A 450 -39.35 26.00 28.39
C CYS A 450 -40.22 26.64 29.47
N THR A 451 -41.53 26.42 29.39
CA THR A 451 -42.46 26.91 30.43
C THR A 451 -42.53 25.87 31.53
N VAL A 452 -42.17 26.26 32.75
CA VAL A 452 -42.26 25.39 33.91
C VAL A 452 -43.59 25.66 34.60
N SER A 453 -44.60 24.86 34.28
CA SER A 453 -45.90 24.90 34.95
C SER A 453 -46.02 23.73 35.94
N ILE A 454 -46.10 24.10 37.23
CA ILE A 454 -46.53 23.33 38.40
C ILE A 454 -46.14 21.85 38.43
N LEU A 455 -45.06 21.52 39.17
CA LEU A 455 -44.98 20.32 40.02
C LEU A 455 -44.07 20.61 41.21
N ARG A 456 -44.55 20.34 42.44
CA ARG A 456 -43.73 20.44 43.66
C ARG A 456 -42.62 19.37 43.60
N GLY A 457 -41.35 19.81 43.68
CA GLY A 457 -40.19 18.94 43.87
C GLY A 457 -39.87 18.00 42.69
N SER A 458 -39.71 18.54 41.48
CA SER A 458 -39.41 17.73 40.29
C SER A 458 -38.02 18.03 39.71
N ARG A 459 -37.35 16.98 39.23
CA ARG A 459 -36.15 17.06 38.38
C ARG A 459 -36.59 17.49 36.98
N PHE A 460 -36.06 18.62 36.50
CA PHE A 460 -36.30 19.05 35.14
C PHE A 460 -35.13 18.60 34.26
N VAL A 461 -35.45 17.96 33.13
CA VAL A 461 -34.48 17.55 32.12
C VAL A 461 -34.88 18.25 30.82
N LEU A 462 -34.05 19.18 30.37
CA LEU A 462 -34.21 19.84 29.07
C LEU A 462 -33.10 19.33 28.15
N THR A 463 -33.47 18.49 27.18
CA THR A 463 -32.56 17.94 26.16
C THR A 463 -32.45 18.82 24.94
#